data_AF-A0A9E2LDJ2-F1
#
_entry.id   AF-A0A9E2LDJ2-F1
#
_cell.length_a   1.000
_cell.length_b   1.000
_cell.length_c   1.000
_cell.angle_alpha   90.00
_cell.angle_beta   90.00
_cell.angle_gamma   90.00
#
_symmetry.space_group_name_H-M   'P 1'
#
loop_
_entity.id
_entity.type
_entity.pdbx_description
1 polymer ?
#
loop_
_entity_poly.entity_id
_entity_poly.type
_entity_poly.pdbx_seq_one_letter_code
_entity_poly.pdbx_strand_id
1 'polypeptide(L)'
;MIRLLINNEEALIEAESNIEIIRKNPFFSKEGDLTYDINLDLKSPQNAKLFSYLNRFQILNQPTGRTAALYDGPRCLIRGTEIVLSIDDSVVKIQIVGTNSELNYLTGFDMSIRDYDYGPVANPGVQYPDEESLKAYLDSMYPEAYYNYAPLFIKTTAGTYQQANEFRYYKYVDPTPNDEVPFIRQPFLLYYVEKIIELIGYNLVLNELREDPFFARLQIVTARNWKKWEDLLPDWTVDEFLSEIEKFCNCIFVVNQHNKEVSIRSINNFYRDAKIIYLDDVMDDRSVEFSEKPEELFLNYNSVKYDLPSDDLYKYSCLDSELIAKCRKYYVTDILDLSDVDAEKQYDKLEIYNVMNKDINMVIDKNADGFYWRQVDFLANKGNSEDEVELKIYPAITWPYSNSVIFDGTQAWTSAISMAPIAMDSDIITETQGMNDAIKSGIQEEKTVSNIMVSCSMGSRPVWQQEGEVWMEKEGAKVPFRSSYPVLAWYKRIMDISSYMPYSLQINGKYGMYSRLYSGNVKIDTKKKVTIHFLTTEILDPKLIYQFRNKRYYCAQLKYSVENGELGQMVEGEFYPIE
;
A
#
# COMPACT_ATOMS: atom_id res chain seq x y z
N MET A 1 -2.94 12.05 41.63
CA MET A 1 -3.86 10.94 41.97
C MET A 1 -4.33 10.31 40.68
N ILE A 2 -4.01 9.03 40.54
CA ILE A 2 -4.27 8.25 39.34
C ILE A 2 -5.75 7.87 39.23
N ARG A 3 -6.32 8.03 38.05
CA ARG A 3 -7.72 7.68 37.74
C ARG A 3 -7.78 6.95 36.40
N LEU A 4 -8.41 5.79 36.40
CA LEU A 4 -8.71 5.03 35.19
C LEU A 4 -10.17 5.23 34.82
N LEU A 5 -10.42 5.68 33.58
CA LEU A 5 -11.75 5.77 33.02
C LEU A 5 -11.90 4.75 31.90
N ILE A 6 -12.96 3.95 31.93
CA ILE A 6 -13.36 3.03 30.86
C ILE A 6 -14.77 3.46 30.41
N ASN A 7 -14.92 3.83 29.14
CA ASN A 7 -16.14 4.45 28.60
C ASN A 7 -16.66 5.64 29.45
N ASN A 8 -15.73 6.46 29.95
CA ASN A 8 -15.98 7.59 30.86
C ASN A 8 -16.56 7.19 32.24
N GLU A 9 -16.64 5.91 32.56
CA GLU A 9 -16.91 5.44 33.91
C GLU A 9 -15.60 5.12 34.63
N GLU A 10 -15.51 5.52 35.90
CA GLU A 10 -14.30 5.32 36.68
C GLU A 10 -14.15 3.85 37.09
N ALA A 11 -12.97 3.27 36.88
CA ALA A 11 -12.60 1.95 37.35
C ALA A 11 -11.72 2.08 38.60
N LEU A 12 -11.95 1.22 39.59
CA LEU A 12 -11.16 1.20 40.81
C LEU A 12 -9.89 0.38 40.59
N ILE A 13 -8.74 1.04 40.73
CA ILE A 13 -7.42 0.41 40.72
C ILE A 13 -6.96 0.17 42.16
N GLU A 14 -6.26 -0.93 42.42
CA GLU A 14 -5.68 -1.21 43.74
C GLU A 14 -4.60 -0.18 44.11
N ALA A 15 -4.52 0.21 45.39
CA ALA A 15 -3.63 1.30 45.82
C ALA A 15 -2.12 1.02 45.63
N GLU A 16 -1.71 -0.26 45.60
CA GLU A 16 -0.32 -0.71 45.40
C GLU A 16 -0.04 -1.18 43.97
N SER A 17 -0.96 -0.92 43.03
CA SER A 17 -0.77 -1.33 41.64
C SER A 17 0.37 -0.53 40.98
N ASN A 18 1.33 -1.25 40.41
CA ASN A 18 2.36 -0.67 39.55
C ASN A 18 1.86 -0.76 38.10
N ILE A 19 1.63 0.38 37.46
CA ILE A 19 1.21 0.43 36.07
C ILE A 19 2.39 0.95 35.24
N GLU A 20 2.81 0.16 34.26
CA GLU A 20 3.84 0.59 33.32
C GLU A 20 3.16 1.07 32.03
N ILE A 21 3.54 2.26 31.58
CA ILE A 21 3.11 2.86 30.31
C ILE A 21 4.30 2.85 29.38
N ILE A 22 4.12 2.26 28.20
CA ILE A 22 5.14 2.17 27.17
C ILE A 22 4.68 3.02 25.99
N ARG A 23 5.54 3.92 25.55
CA ARG A 23 5.34 4.75 24.36
C ARG A 23 6.34 4.33 23.30
N LYS A 24 5.85 3.69 22.25
CA LYS A 24 6.69 3.22 21.14
C LYS A 24 6.69 4.20 19.98
N ASN A 25 7.82 4.26 19.30
CA ASN A 25 7.94 4.98 18.06
C ASN A 25 7.52 4.06 16.89
N PRO A 26 6.44 4.40 16.16
CA PRO A 26 5.93 3.52 15.12
C PRO A 26 6.92 3.32 13.97
N PHE A 27 7.91 4.21 13.79
CA PHE A 27 8.98 4.03 12.80
C PHE A 27 9.73 2.70 12.97
N PHE A 28 9.86 2.21 14.21
CA PHE A 28 10.64 1.01 14.51
C PHE A 28 9.80 -0.27 14.43
N SER A 29 8.64 -0.27 15.09
CA SER A 29 7.86 -1.49 15.32
C SER A 29 6.42 -1.42 14.80
N LYS A 30 6.02 -0.36 14.10
CA LYS A 30 4.62 -0.03 13.72
C LYS A 30 3.69 0.25 14.92
N GLU A 31 3.99 -0.32 16.08
CA GLU A 31 3.28 -0.10 17.33
C GLU A 31 3.42 1.33 17.87
N GLY A 32 2.45 1.72 18.68
CA GLY A 32 2.44 2.95 19.44
C GLY A 32 2.34 2.71 20.94
N ASP A 33 1.63 3.60 21.63
CA ASP A 33 1.45 3.57 23.07
C ASP A 33 0.66 2.34 23.55
N LEU A 34 1.07 1.79 24.68
CA LEU A 34 0.35 0.73 25.40
C LEU A 34 0.65 0.75 26.90
N THR A 35 -0.20 0.14 27.70
CA THR A 35 0.14 -0.23 29.09
C THR A 35 0.58 -1.68 29.17
N TYR A 36 1.29 -2.06 30.22
CA TYR A 36 1.22 -3.45 30.67
C TYR A 36 -0.12 -3.73 31.36
N ASP A 37 -0.30 -5.00 31.74
CA ASP A 37 -1.52 -5.51 32.35
C ASP A 37 -1.93 -4.68 33.57
N ILE A 38 -3.16 -4.17 33.54
CA ILE A 38 -3.83 -3.53 34.67
C ILE A 38 -4.82 -4.54 35.23
N ASN A 39 -4.66 -4.87 36.51
CA ASN A 39 -5.55 -5.80 37.21
C ASN A 39 -6.69 -5.03 37.87
N LEU A 40 -7.92 -5.46 37.61
CA LEU A 40 -9.14 -4.89 38.21
C LEU A 40 -9.92 -5.99 38.95
N ASP A 41 -10.07 -5.83 40.27
CA ASP A 41 -10.83 -6.77 41.11
C ASP A 41 -12.35 -6.52 40.97
N LEU A 42 -13.08 -7.55 40.54
CA LEU A 42 -14.54 -7.60 40.42
C LEU A 42 -15.25 -7.79 41.76
N LYS A 43 -14.54 -8.01 42.86
CA LYS A 43 -15.13 -7.88 44.21
C LYS A 43 -15.44 -6.42 44.54
N SER A 44 -14.76 -5.47 43.89
CA SER A 44 -15.13 -4.06 43.95
C SER A 44 -16.51 -3.86 43.28
N PRO A 45 -17.51 -3.29 43.99
CA PRO A 45 -18.84 -3.03 43.41
C PRO A 45 -18.79 -2.15 42.14
N GLN A 46 -17.80 -1.26 42.06
CA GLN A 46 -17.60 -0.36 40.93
C GLN A 46 -17.14 -1.12 39.68
N ASN A 47 -16.11 -1.96 39.83
CA ASN A 47 -15.60 -2.78 38.73
C ASN A 47 -16.62 -3.86 38.34
N ALA A 48 -17.29 -4.48 39.32
CA ALA A 48 -18.37 -5.44 39.07
C ALA A 48 -19.48 -4.83 38.19
N LYS A 49 -19.86 -3.58 38.46
CA LYS A 49 -20.84 -2.86 37.63
C LYS A 49 -20.32 -2.64 36.21
N LEU A 50 -19.07 -2.19 36.08
CA LEU A 50 -18.44 -1.87 34.79
C LEU A 50 -18.30 -3.09 33.87
N PHE A 51 -17.98 -4.26 34.43
CA PHE A 51 -17.80 -5.52 33.69
C PHE A 51 -19.01 -6.47 33.79
N SER A 52 -20.07 -6.04 34.47
CA SER A 52 -21.29 -6.83 34.70
C SER A 52 -21.00 -8.22 35.30
N TYR A 53 -21.19 -9.29 34.53
CA TYR A 53 -21.09 -10.66 35.02
C TYR A 53 -19.91 -11.42 34.41
N LEU A 54 -18.89 -10.71 33.92
CA LEU A 54 -17.78 -11.27 33.14
C LEU A 54 -17.11 -12.49 33.79
N ASN A 55 -17.09 -12.56 35.12
CA ASN A 55 -16.54 -13.68 35.91
C ASN A 55 -17.42 -14.94 35.97
N ARG A 56 -18.61 -14.95 35.37
CA ARG A 56 -19.45 -16.15 35.33
C ARG A 56 -18.91 -17.16 34.33
N PHE A 57 -18.79 -18.42 34.75
CA PHE A 57 -18.29 -19.54 33.94
C PHE A 57 -18.96 -19.69 32.56
N GLN A 58 -20.23 -19.29 32.42
CA GLN A 58 -20.96 -19.39 31.15
C GLN A 58 -20.66 -18.26 30.17
N ILE A 59 -19.94 -17.21 30.58
CA ILE A 59 -19.60 -16.08 29.72
C ILE A 59 -18.27 -16.37 29.05
N LEU A 60 -18.31 -16.52 27.73
CA LEU A 60 -17.13 -16.70 26.89
C LEU A 60 -16.82 -15.47 26.03
N ASN A 61 -17.72 -14.48 26.03
CA ASN A 61 -17.57 -13.26 25.24
C ASN A 61 -17.02 -12.13 26.12
N GLN A 62 -16.11 -11.35 25.55
CA GLN A 62 -15.54 -10.17 26.18
C GLN A 62 -16.10 -8.88 25.57
N PRO A 63 -16.17 -7.77 26.34
CA PRO A 63 -16.51 -6.47 25.79
C PRO A 63 -15.43 -6.02 24.80
N THR A 64 -15.85 -5.38 23.70
CA THR A 64 -14.97 -4.88 22.66
C THR A 64 -15.30 -3.43 22.33
N GLY A 65 -14.34 -2.70 21.75
CA GLY A 65 -14.54 -1.32 21.30
C GLY A 65 -14.77 -0.30 22.42
N ARG A 66 -14.40 -0.62 23.67
CA ARG A 66 -14.48 0.32 24.79
C ARG A 66 -13.27 1.25 24.78
N THR A 67 -13.50 2.51 25.10
CA THR A 67 -12.43 3.50 25.27
C THR A 67 -11.87 3.41 26.70
N ALA A 68 -10.57 3.58 26.85
CA ALA A 68 -9.93 3.70 28.16
C ALA A 68 -8.93 4.86 28.21
N ALA A 69 -8.80 5.48 29.38
CA ALA A 69 -7.84 6.54 29.62
C ALA A 69 -7.36 6.53 31.08
N LEU A 70 -6.04 6.65 31.25
CA LEU A 70 -5.38 6.78 32.53
C LEU A 70 -4.94 8.23 32.72
N TYR A 71 -5.30 8.81 33.86
CA TYR A 71 -4.99 10.19 34.22
C TYR A 71 -4.20 10.26 35.51
N ASP A 72 -3.32 11.27 35.62
CA ASP A 72 -2.78 11.76 36.89
C ASP A 72 -3.26 13.20 37.10
N GLY A 73 -4.23 13.40 38.01
CA GLY A 73 -4.89 14.69 38.16
C GLY A 73 -5.55 15.15 36.84
N PRO A 74 -5.25 16.36 36.31
CA PRO A 74 -5.79 16.83 35.04
C PRO A 74 -5.07 16.25 33.81
N ARG A 75 -3.96 15.53 33.99
CA ARG A 75 -3.09 15.11 32.90
C ARG A 75 -3.46 13.72 32.41
N CYS A 76 -3.69 13.59 31.11
CA CYS A 76 -3.85 12.28 30.47
C CYS A 76 -2.46 11.64 30.25
N LEU A 77 -2.22 10.49 30.86
CA LEU A 77 -0.98 9.72 30.71
C LEU A 77 -1.02 8.86 29.46
N ILE A 78 -2.14 8.16 29.26
CA ILE A 78 -2.43 7.35 28.06
C ILE A 78 -3.95 7.32 27.83
N ARG A 79 -4.35 7.29 26.57
CA ARG A 79 -5.75 7.15 26.13
C ARG A 79 -5.78 6.29 24.87
N GLY A 80 -6.80 5.43 24.77
CA GLY A 80 -6.92 4.51 23.66
C GLY A 80 -8.10 3.56 23.79
N THR A 81 -7.97 2.39 23.19
CA THR A 81 -8.93 1.29 23.30
C THR A 81 -8.54 0.38 24.45
N GLU A 82 -9.53 -0.09 25.20
CA GLU A 82 -9.35 -1.11 26.21
C GLU A 82 -9.37 -2.50 25.56
N ILE A 83 -8.38 -3.30 25.90
CA ILE A 83 -8.30 -4.72 25.54
C ILE A 83 -8.44 -5.53 26.83
N VAL A 84 -9.44 -6.41 26.89
CA VAL A 84 -9.53 -7.41 27.95
C VAL A 84 -8.63 -8.59 27.54
N LEU A 85 -7.64 -8.90 28.37
CA LEU A 85 -6.64 -9.94 28.09
C LEU A 85 -7.04 -11.29 28.69
N SER A 86 -7.47 -11.27 29.94
CA SER A 86 -7.91 -12.48 30.65
C SER A 86 -8.80 -12.15 31.84
N ILE A 87 -9.46 -13.20 32.35
CA ILE A 87 -10.25 -13.15 33.59
C ILE A 87 -9.79 -14.32 34.45
N ASP A 88 -9.16 -14.01 35.58
CA ASP A 88 -8.67 -15.00 36.54
C ASP A 88 -9.49 -14.88 37.84
N ASP A 89 -10.46 -15.78 38.02
CA ASP A 89 -11.42 -15.81 39.15
C ASP A 89 -12.21 -14.49 39.30
N SER A 90 -11.69 -13.56 40.11
CA SER A 90 -12.28 -12.26 40.39
C SER A 90 -11.50 -11.10 39.80
N VAL A 91 -10.40 -11.36 39.08
CA VAL A 91 -9.54 -10.30 38.52
C VAL A 91 -9.67 -10.26 37.00
N VAL A 92 -10.02 -9.10 36.46
CA VAL A 92 -9.94 -8.83 35.02
C VAL A 92 -8.60 -8.18 34.73
N LYS A 93 -7.85 -8.76 33.79
CA LYS A 93 -6.63 -8.16 33.24
C LYS A 93 -6.97 -7.38 31.99
N ILE A 94 -6.64 -6.10 31.99
CA ILE A 94 -6.86 -5.24 30.83
C ILE A 94 -5.55 -4.59 30.39
N GLN A 95 -5.53 -4.11 29.16
CA GLN A 95 -4.50 -3.26 28.60
C GLN A 95 -5.16 -2.05 27.94
N ILE A 96 -4.51 -0.89 27.99
CA ILE A 96 -4.88 0.26 27.17
C ILE A 96 -3.90 0.31 26.01
N VAL A 97 -4.41 0.28 24.78
CA VAL A 97 -3.62 0.47 23.55
C VAL A 97 -4.02 1.77 22.89
N GLY A 98 -3.06 2.63 22.60
CA GLY A 98 -3.30 3.96 22.04
C GLY A 98 -2.41 4.27 20.84
N THR A 99 -2.68 5.39 20.19
CA THR A 99 -1.95 5.85 18.98
C THR A 99 -1.91 4.74 17.92
N ASN A 100 -0.75 4.43 17.36
CA ASN A 100 -0.59 3.44 16.30
C ASN A 100 -1.01 2.02 16.72
N SER A 101 -0.76 1.62 17.97
CA SER A 101 -1.16 0.29 18.45
C SER A 101 -2.66 0.07 18.34
N GLU A 102 -3.45 1.14 18.43
CA GLU A 102 -4.91 1.05 18.35
C GLU A 102 -5.39 0.58 16.97
N LEU A 103 -4.66 0.88 15.87
CA LEU A 103 -5.02 0.42 14.52
C LEU A 103 -5.06 -1.11 14.42
N ASN A 104 -4.21 -1.80 15.17
CA ASN A 104 -4.18 -3.26 15.22
C ASN A 104 -5.44 -3.85 15.90
N TYR A 105 -6.17 -3.04 16.69
CA TYR A 105 -7.29 -3.49 17.52
C TYR A 105 -8.61 -2.74 17.25
N LEU A 106 -8.61 -1.78 16.32
CA LEU A 106 -9.82 -1.08 15.90
C LEU A 106 -10.67 -2.06 15.09
N THR A 107 -11.88 -2.30 15.60
CA THR A 107 -12.93 -3.17 15.06
C THR A 107 -12.65 -4.67 15.15
N GLY A 108 -13.06 -5.24 16.29
CA GLY A 108 -13.57 -6.61 16.37
C GLY A 108 -12.66 -7.72 15.85
N PHE A 109 -11.35 -7.65 16.04
CA PHE A 109 -10.34 -8.70 15.78
C PHE A 109 -10.28 -9.35 14.37
N ASP A 110 -11.31 -9.27 13.53
CA ASP A 110 -11.41 -9.97 12.24
C ASP A 110 -12.30 -9.23 11.22
N MET A 111 -12.72 -7.98 11.47
CA MET A 111 -13.65 -7.30 10.56
C MET A 111 -12.94 -6.90 9.27
N SER A 112 -13.51 -7.32 8.15
CA SER A 112 -12.98 -7.03 6.82
C SER A 112 -13.19 -5.56 6.47
N ILE A 113 -12.26 -4.98 5.71
CA ILE A 113 -12.45 -3.65 5.11
C ILE A 113 -13.68 -3.61 4.18
N ARG A 114 -14.20 -4.76 3.76
CA ARG A 114 -15.42 -4.89 2.94
C ARG A 114 -16.71 -4.73 3.74
N ASP A 115 -16.68 -4.95 5.05
CA ASP A 115 -17.87 -4.93 5.91
C ASP A 115 -18.31 -3.50 6.28
N TYR A 116 -17.47 -2.50 5.99
CA TYR A 116 -17.78 -1.10 6.23
C TYR A 116 -18.76 -0.52 5.20
N ASP A 117 -19.59 0.42 5.63
CA ASP A 117 -20.46 1.18 4.73
C ASP A 117 -19.70 2.37 4.13
N TYR A 118 -19.20 2.20 2.90
CA TYR A 118 -18.52 3.26 2.15
C TYR A 118 -19.47 4.37 1.68
N GLY A 119 -20.78 4.22 1.87
CA GLY A 119 -21.80 5.06 1.29
C GLY A 119 -21.99 4.83 -0.21
N PRO A 120 -22.91 5.60 -0.84
CA PRO A 120 -23.19 5.43 -2.26
C PRO A 120 -21.98 5.87 -3.11
N VAL A 121 -21.72 5.13 -4.18
CA VAL A 121 -20.82 5.61 -5.25
C VAL A 121 -21.50 6.81 -5.91
N ALA A 122 -20.88 7.99 -5.93
CA ALA A 122 -21.39 9.10 -6.73
C ALA A 122 -21.44 8.67 -8.21
N ASN A 123 -22.58 8.86 -8.88
CA ASN A 123 -22.88 8.27 -10.20
C ASN A 123 -22.68 6.72 -10.23
N PRO A 124 -23.37 5.96 -9.36
CA PRO A 124 -23.29 4.51 -9.36
C PRO A 124 -23.93 4.01 -10.66
N GLY A 125 -23.11 3.63 -11.64
CA GLY A 125 -23.60 2.98 -12.86
C GLY A 125 -23.80 3.86 -14.09
N VAL A 126 -23.15 5.03 -14.18
CA VAL A 126 -22.96 5.66 -15.50
C VAL A 126 -21.94 4.82 -16.28
N GLN A 127 -22.46 3.81 -16.96
CA GLN A 127 -21.71 2.90 -17.84
C GLN A 127 -21.46 3.54 -19.20
N TYR A 128 -22.21 4.58 -19.55
CA TYR A 128 -22.10 5.31 -20.81
C TYR A 128 -21.81 6.77 -20.47
N PRO A 129 -20.55 7.14 -20.20
CA PRO A 129 -20.19 8.52 -19.94
C PRO A 129 -20.42 9.34 -21.22
N ASP A 130 -21.01 10.53 -21.08
CA ASP A 130 -21.02 11.50 -22.18
C ASP A 130 -19.61 12.05 -22.46
N GLU A 131 -19.44 12.71 -23.61
CA GLU A 131 -18.13 13.25 -24.04
C GLU A 131 -17.52 14.25 -23.04
N GLU A 132 -18.33 15.11 -22.43
CA GLU A 132 -17.87 16.13 -21.48
C GLU A 132 -17.38 15.50 -20.18
N SER A 133 -18.17 14.58 -19.64
CA SER A 133 -17.83 13.77 -18.47
C SER A 133 -16.56 12.95 -18.72
N LEU A 134 -16.48 12.23 -19.84
CA LEU A 134 -15.32 11.41 -20.18
C LEU A 134 -14.04 12.25 -20.21
N LYS A 135 -14.07 13.40 -20.89
CA LYS A 135 -12.94 14.31 -21.00
C LYS A 135 -12.49 14.83 -19.62
N ALA A 136 -13.42 15.21 -18.76
CA ALA A 136 -13.11 15.67 -17.40
C ALA A 136 -12.44 14.57 -16.56
N TYR A 137 -12.96 13.33 -16.60
CA TYR A 137 -12.45 12.24 -15.78
C TYR A 137 -11.10 11.70 -16.26
N LEU A 138 -10.84 11.65 -17.57
CA LEU A 138 -9.58 11.08 -18.09
C LEU A 138 -8.35 11.81 -17.58
N ASP A 139 -8.39 13.14 -17.52
CA ASP A 139 -7.24 13.97 -17.12
C ASP A 139 -7.13 14.18 -15.60
N SER A 140 -8.19 13.83 -14.86
CA SER A 140 -8.26 13.99 -13.40
C SER A 140 -7.30 13.08 -12.63
N MET A 141 -7.00 13.50 -11.40
CA MET A 141 -6.26 12.73 -10.40
C MET A 141 -6.94 12.86 -9.04
N TYR A 142 -6.57 12.02 -8.08
CA TYR A 142 -7.07 12.17 -6.72
C TYR A 142 -6.47 13.44 -6.07
N PRO A 143 -7.24 14.28 -5.34
CA PRO A 143 -8.63 14.09 -4.91
C PRO A 143 -9.69 14.75 -5.81
N GLU A 144 -9.33 15.25 -6.99
CA GLU A 144 -10.27 15.93 -7.92
C GLU A 144 -11.37 14.96 -8.40
N ALA A 145 -11.03 13.68 -8.53
CA ALA A 145 -11.96 12.60 -8.80
C ALA A 145 -11.61 11.35 -7.98
N TYR A 146 -12.60 10.48 -7.79
CA TYR A 146 -12.44 9.20 -7.07
C TYR A 146 -12.25 8.01 -8.01
N TYR A 147 -12.56 8.17 -9.29
CA TYR A 147 -12.33 7.18 -10.34
C TYR A 147 -12.16 7.87 -11.70
N ASN A 148 -11.67 7.12 -12.70
CA ASN A 148 -11.78 7.52 -14.10
C ASN A 148 -12.16 6.35 -15.03
N TYR A 149 -12.23 6.65 -16.32
CA TYR A 149 -12.61 5.75 -17.41
C TYR A 149 -11.44 5.40 -18.33
N ALA A 150 -10.20 5.41 -17.83
CA ALA A 150 -9.02 5.25 -18.70
C ALA A 150 -9.02 3.87 -19.42
N PRO A 151 -8.23 3.72 -20.49
CA PRO A 151 -8.13 2.49 -21.27
C PRO A 151 -7.90 1.25 -20.43
N LEU A 152 -8.52 0.15 -20.87
CA LEU A 152 -8.52 -1.12 -20.15
C LEU A 152 -8.67 -2.27 -21.14
N PHE A 153 -7.86 -3.31 -20.97
CA PHE A 153 -8.09 -4.62 -21.57
C PHE A 153 -8.58 -5.61 -20.52
N ILE A 154 -9.37 -6.57 -20.95
CA ILE A 154 -9.82 -7.71 -20.16
C ILE A 154 -9.42 -9.01 -20.86
N LYS A 155 -9.07 -10.03 -20.07
CA LYS A 155 -8.85 -11.37 -20.58
C LYS A 155 -10.19 -12.07 -20.78
N THR A 156 -10.44 -12.60 -21.97
CA THR A 156 -11.64 -13.38 -22.28
C THR A 156 -11.47 -14.82 -21.82
N THR A 157 -12.59 -15.55 -21.66
CA THR A 157 -12.58 -16.98 -21.33
C THR A 157 -11.83 -17.84 -22.36
N ALA A 158 -11.69 -17.35 -23.60
CA ALA A 158 -10.91 -18.00 -24.65
C ALA A 158 -9.39 -17.75 -24.54
N GLY A 159 -8.95 -16.98 -23.54
CA GLY A 159 -7.55 -16.60 -23.33
C GLY A 159 -7.07 -15.47 -24.24
N THR A 160 -7.96 -14.79 -24.96
CA THR A 160 -7.64 -13.60 -25.77
C THR A 160 -7.85 -12.33 -24.97
N TYR A 161 -7.34 -11.19 -25.45
CA TYR A 161 -7.53 -9.89 -24.80
C TYR A 161 -8.45 -9.00 -25.63
N GLN A 162 -9.43 -8.38 -24.98
CA GLN A 162 -10.35 -7.43 -25.60
C GLN A 162 -10.30 -6.09 -24.88
N GLN A 163 -10.40 -5.00 -25.63
CA GLN A 163 -10.53 -3.66 -25.07
C GLN A 163 -11.93 -3.50 -24.45
N ALA A 164 -11.98 -3.15 -23.16
CA ALA A 164 -13.25 -2.93 -22.46
C ALA A 164 -13.73 -1.47 -22.58
N ASN A 165 -12.85 -0.50 -22.33
CA ASN A 165 -13.15 0.92 -22.50
C ASN A 165 -12.81 1.33 -23.93
N GLU A 166 -13.80 1.31 -24.81
CA GLU A 166 -13.65 1.56 -26.25
C GLU A 166 -13.84 3.04 -26.60
N PHE A 167 -12.85 3.63 -27.26
CA PHE A 167 -12.86 5.04 -27.68
C PHE A 167 -12.95 5.14 -29.20
N ARG A 168 -13.70 6.13 -29.69
CA ARG A 168 -13.77 6.51 -31.11
C ARG A 168 -12.79 7.64 -31.37
N TYR A 169 -11.96 7.48 -32.40
CA TYR A 169 -10.91 8.44 -32.74
C TYR A 169 -11.22 9.12 -34.07
N TYR A 170 -11.25 10.46 -34.04
CA TYR A 170 -11.46 11.29 -35.21
C TYR A 170 -10.22 12.14 -35.47
N LYS A 171 -9.95 12.44 -36.74
CA LYS A 171 -8.80 13.25 -37.13
C LYS A 171 -8.89 14.64 -36.48
N TYR A 172 -7.84 15.04 -35.76
CA TYR A 172 -7.72 16.35 -35.10
C TYR A 172 -8.76 16.65 -34.01
N VAL A 173 -9.42 15.63 -33.45
CA VAL A 173 -10.38 15.77 -32.35
C VAL A 173 -9.97 14.85 -31.20
N ASP A 174 -10.29 15.26 -29.97
CA ASP A 174 -10.17 14.40 -28.80
C ASP A 174 -11.08 13.15 -28.95
N PRO A 175 -10.70 12.00 -28.39
CA PRO A 175 -11.45 10.76 -28.49
C PRO A 175 -12.79 10.88 -27.79
N THR A 176 -13.81 10.32 -28.42
CA THR A 176 -15.16 10.25 -27.87
C THR A 176 -15.44 8.82 -27.38
N PRO A 177 -16.37 8.60 -26.45
CA PRO A 177 -16.73 7.26 -26.03
C PRO A 177 -17.38 6.48 -27.18
N ASN A 178 -17.22 5.16 -27.18
CA ASN A 178 -18.09 4.29 -27.97
C ASN A 178 -19.40 4.08 -27.19
N ASP A 179 -20.45 4.82 -27.53
CA ASP A 179 -21.76 4.79 -26.85
C ASP A 179 -22.48 3.42 -26.91
N GLU A 180 -21.95 2.47 -27.67
CA GLU A 180 -22.48 1.10 -27.80
C GLU A 180 -21.87 0.13 -26.78
N VAL A 181 -20.80 0.53 -26.09
CA VAL A 181 -20.06 -0.33 -25.17
C VAL A 181 -20.04 0.27 -23.76
N PRO A 182 -20.41 -0.48 -22.72
CA PRO A 182 -20.35 0.01 -21.35
C PRO A 182 -18.89 0.14 -20.89
N PHE A 183 -18.55 1.29 -20.34
CA PHE A 183 -17.26 1.55 -19.73
C PHE A 183 -17.18 1.05 -18.28
N ILE A 184 -15.99 0.64 -17.90
CA ILE A 184 -15.63 0.19 -16.56
C ILE A 184 -14.85 1.30 -15.85
N ARG A 185 -15.36 1.73 -14.70
CA ARG A 185 -14.73 2.74 -13.83
C ARG A 185 -13.57 2.15 -13.07
N GLN A 186 -12.51 2.93 -12.90
CA GLN A 186 -11.26 2.51 -12.28
C GLN A 186 -10.94 3.48 -11.14
N PRO A 187 -11.11 3.07 -9.87
CA PRO A 187 -10.98 3.98 -8.74
C PRO A 187 -9.52 4.30 -8.42
N PHE A 188 -9.27 5.48 -7.86
CA PHE A 188 -7.95 5.84 -7.36
C PHE A 188 -7.64 5.11 -6.04
N LEU A 189 -6.42 4.60 -5.88
CA LEU A 189 -6.02 3.89 -4.66
C LEU A 189 -6.13 4.79 -3.42
N LEU A 190 -5.72 6.05 -3.53
CA LEU A 190 -5.76 7.01 -2.42
C LEU A 190 -7.18 7.31 -1.93
N TYR A 191 -8.22 7.15 -2.76
CA TYR A 191 -9.60 7.24 -2.28
C TYR A 191 -9.86 6.23 -1.15
N TYR A 192 -9.48 4.97 -1.35
CA TYR A 192 -9.67 3.92 -0.35
C TYR A 192 -8.82 4.15 0.89
N VAL A 193 -7.57 4.59 0.72
CA VAL A 193 -6.67 4.91 1.84
C VAL A 193 -7.31 5.94 2.77
N GLU A 194 -7.80 7.05 2.22
CA GLU A 194 -8.39 8.10 3.03
C GLU A 194 -9.79 7.73 3.54
N LYS A 195 -10.58 7.03 2.72
CA LYS A 195 -11.93 6.63 3.11
C LYS A 195 -11.93 5.62 4.25
N ILE A 196 -10.98 4.68 4.27
CA ILE A 196 -10.85 3.73 5.37
C ILE A 196 -10.50 4.45 6.68
N ILE A 197 -9.60 5.45 6.66
CA ILE A 197 -9.29 6.27 7.84
C ILE A 197 -10.55 6.97 8.38
N GLU A 198 -11.37 7.54 7.49
CA GLU A 198 -12.65 8.15 7.87
C GLU A 198 -13.61 7.12 8.50
N LEU A 199 -13.73 5.93 7.88
CA LEU A 199 -14.64 4.87 8.31
C LEU A 199 -14.28 4.28 9.68
N ILE A 200 -12.99 4.23 10.02
CA ILE A 200 -12.52 3.83 11.36
C ILE A 200 -12.60 4.97 12.39
N GLY A 201 -13.17 6.12 12.02
CA GLY A 201 -13.50 7.22 12.93
C GLY A 201 -12.35 8.20 13.17
N TYR A 202 -11.41 8.31 12.25
CA TYR A 202 -10.29 9.26 12.32
C TYR A 202 -10.38 10.32 11.23
N ASN A 203 -9.82 11.50 11.52
CA ASN A 203 -9.66 12.60 10.58
C ASN A 203 -8.25 12.59 10.01
N LEU A 204 -8.12 12.59 8.69
CA LEU A 204 -6.84 12.74 8.02
C LEU A 204 -6.41 14.20 8.01
N VAL A 205 -5.30 14.53 8.68
CA VAL A 205 -4.80 15.92 8.77
C VAL A 205 -3.64 16.20 7.81
N LEU A 206 -2.94 15.16 7.36
CA LEU A 206 -1.84 15.27 6.41
C LEU A 206 -1.73 13.99 5.57
N ASN A 207 -1.55 14.13 4.27
CA ASN A 207 -1.27 13.02 3.37
C ASN A 207 -0.17 13.40 2.37
N GLU A 208 1.09 13.08 2.69
CA GLU A 208 2.23 13.36 1.80
C GLU A 208 2.11 12.61 0.45
N LEU A 209 1.38 11.49 0.39
CA LEU A 209 1.18 10.75 -0.87
C LEU A 209 0.32 11.55 -1.86
N ARG A 210 -0.62 12.36 -1.35
CA ARG A 210 -1.50 13.18 -2.19
C ARG A 210 -0.74 14.28 -2.94
N GLU A 211 0.37 14.76 -2.36
CA GLU A 211 1.23 15.78 -2.96
C GLU A 211 2.12 15.23 -4.09
N ASP A 212 2.19 13.90 -4.21
CA ASP A 212 2.98 13.20 -5.21
C ASP A 212 2.10 12.80 -6.41
N PRO A 213 2.34 13.38 -7.61
CA PRO A 213 1.53 13.08 -8.79
C PRO A 213 1.53 11.60 -9.18
N PHE A 214 2.56 10.82 -8.82
CA PHE A 214 2.59 9.39 -9.08
C PHE A 214 1.52 8.67 -8.26
N PHE A 215 1.49 8.89 -6.94
CA PHE A 215 0.53 8.25 -6.05
C PHE A 215 -0.90 8.77 -6.27
N ALA A 216 -1.07 10.08 -6.52
CA ALA A 216 -2.36 10.69 -6.86
C ALA A 216 -2.99 10.13 -8.14
N ARG A 217 -2.19 9.53 -9.03
CA ARG A 217 -2.62 8.93 -10.30
C ARG A 217 -2.72 7.41 -10.27
N LEU A 218 -2.42 6.76 -9.15
CA LEU A 218 -2.53 5.30 -9.03
C LEU A 218 -3.99 4.88 -8.97
N GLN A 219 -4.33 3.92 -9.83
CA GLN A 219 -5.67 3.40 -9.95
C GLN A 219 -5.67 1.89 -9.74
N ILE A 220 -6.70 1.40 -9.05
CA ILE A 220 -6.98 -0.03 -8.98
C ILE A 220 -7.50 -0.46 -10.36
N VAL A 221 -6.86 -1.48 -10.92
CA VAL A 221 -7.20 -2.07 -12.22
C VAL A 221 -8.18 -3.22 -12.00
N THR A 222 -9.33 -3.15 -12.65
CA THR A 222 -10.39 -4.16 -12.50
C THR A 222 -11.24 -4.32 -13.76
N ALA A 223 -11.68 -5.54 -14.05
CA ALA A 223 -12.68 -5.87 -15.06
C ALA A 223 -14.12 -5.84 -14.50
N ARG A 224 -14.31 -5.64 -13.19
CA ARG A 224 -15.64 -5.68 -12.56
C ARG A 224 -16.41 -4.39 -12.84
N ASN A 225 -17.66 -4.52 -13.26
CA ASN A 225 -18.59 -3.40 -13.30
C ASN A 225 -19.25 -3.20 -11.93
N TRP A 226 -18.47 -2.70 -10.99
CA TRP A 226 -18.82 -2.58 -9.57
C TRP A 226 -19.91 -1.54 -9.32
N LYS A 227 -20.79 -1.82 -8.36
CA LYS A 227 -21.85 -0.89 -7.92
C LYS A 227 -21.60 -0.36 -6.52
N LYS A 228 -20.78 -1.07 -5.75
CA LYS A 228 -20.39 -0.73 -4.39
C LYS A 228 -18.86 -0.67 -4.29
N TRP A 229 -18.35 0.15 -3.38
CA TRP A 229 -16.90 0.37 -3.27
C TRP A 229 -16.17 -0.87 -2.76
N GLU A 230 -16.79 -1.60 -1.85
CA GLU A 230 -16.29 -2.82 -1.22
C GLU A 230 -16.15 -4.00 -2.20
N ASP A 231 -16.83 -3.98 -3.35
CA ASP A 231 -16.77 -5.04 -4.37
C ASP A 231 -15.35 -5.25 -4.94
N LEU A 232 -14.48 -4.23 -4.83
CA LEU A 232 -13.14 -4.18 -5.40
C LEU A 232 -12.03 -4.48 -4.40
N LEU A 233 -12.37 -4.54 -3.11
CA LEU A 233 -11.40 -4.70 -2.05
C LEU A 233 -11.15 -6.19 -1.74
N PRO A 234 -9.93 -6.55 -1.33
CA PRO A 234 -9.67 -7.86 -0.78
C PRO A 234 -10.34 -8.04 0.58
N ASP A 235 -10.42 -9.29 1.03
CA ASP A 235 -10.94 -9.63 2.36
C ASP A 235 -9.86 -9.43 3.44
N TRP A 236 -9.29 -8.23 3.47
CA TRP A 236 -8.24 -7.83 4.41
C TRP A 236 -8.86 -7.13 5.62
N THR A 237 -8.21 -7.26 6.77
CA THR A 237 -8.49 -6.37 7.89
C THR A 237 -7.97 -4.95 7.61
N VAL A 238 -8.42 -3.98 8.39
CA VAL A 238 -7.89 -2.60 8.32
C VAL A 238 -6.37 -2.59 8.51
N ASP A 239 -5.87 -3.36 9.48
CA ASP A 239 -4.44 -3.41 9.78
C ASP A 239 -3.62 -3.96 8.60
N GLU A 240 -4.11 -5.04 7.98
CA GLU A 240 -3.48 -5.62 6.79
C GLU A 240 -3.47 -4.62 5.64
N PHE A 241 -4.60 -3.97 5.35
CA PHE A 241 -4.67 -2.98 4.28
C PHE A 241 -3.71 -1.81 4.49
N LEU A 242 -3.70 -1.22 5.70
CA LEU A 242 -2.80 -0.12 6.00
C LEU A 242 -1.33 -0.58 5.94
N SER A 243 -1.01 -1.79 6.41
CA SER A 243 0.34 -2.37 6.29
C SER A 243 0.79 -2.49 4.84
N GLU A 244 -0.07 -2.98 3.95
CA GLU A 244 0.28 -3.12 2.53
C GLU A 244 0.47 -1.75 1.87
N ILE A 245 -0.27 -0.72 2.29
CA ILE A 245 -0.03 0.67 1.87
C ILE A 245 1.30 1.19 2.41
N GLU A 246 1.63 0.97 3.68
CA GLU A 246 2.91 1.38 4.29
C GLU A 246 4.09 0.79 3.53
N LYS A 247 4.05 -0.53 3.26
CA LYS A 247 5.06 -1.26 2.49
C LYS A 247 5.18 -0.76 1.06
N PHE A 248 4.07 -0.64 0.34
CA PHE A 248 4.05 -0.29 -1.08
C PHE A 248 4.41 1.18 -1.33
N CYS A 249 3.91 2.10 -0.52
CA CYS A 249 4.17 3.53 -0.66
C CYS A 249 5.43 3.99 0.09
N ASN A 250 6.03 3.11 0.92
CA ASN A 250 7.13 3.43 1.83
C ASN A 250 6.80 4.66 2.71
N CYS A 251 5.67 4.55 3.39
CA CYS A 251 5.11 5.58 4.28
C CYS A 251 4.70 4.97 5.61
N ILE A 252 4.38 5.83 6.57
CA ILE A 252 3.86 5.43 7.88
C ILE A 252 2.63 6.25 8.24
N PHE A 253 1.62 5.59 8.80
CA PHE A 253 0.46 6.26 9.39
C PHE A 253 0.83 6.68 10.81
N VAL A 254 0.78 7.97 11.13
CA VAL A 254 1.06 8.49 12.47
C VAL A 254 -0.28 8.86 13.11
N VAL A 255 -0.63 8.16 14.19
CA VAL A 255 -1.93 8.31 14.85
C VAL A 255 -1.82 9.22 16.07
N ASN A 256 -2.65 10.26 16.11
CA ASN A 256 -2.89 11.07 17.28
C ASN A 256 -4.28 10.75 17.85
N GLN A 257 -4.27 9.95 18.92
CA GLN A 257 -5.51 9.50 19.53
C GLN A 257 -6.26 10.58 20.30
N HIS A 258 -5.58 11.63 20.77
CA HIS A 258 -6.24 12.68 21.56
C HIS A 258 -7.32 13.39 20.74
N ASN A 259 -7.00 13.66 19.47
CA ASN A 259 -7.87 14.37 18.53
C ASN A 259 -8.55 13.46 17.51
N LYS A 260 -8.28 12.14 17.54
CA LYS A 260 -8.65 11.20 16.47
C LYS A 260 -8.14 11.67 15.10
N GLU A 261 -6.86 11.98 15.02
CA GLU A 261 -6.20 12.48 13.81
C GLU A 261 -5.16 11.47 13.30
N VAL A 262 -5.02 11.37 11.98
CA VAL A 262 -3.99 10.55 11.30
C VAL A 262 -3.20 11.42 10.33
N SER A 263 -1.89 11.22 10.28
CA SER A 263 -0.99 11.80 9.28
C SER A 263 -0.27 10.70 8.52
N ILE A 264 -0.22 10.76 7.19
CA ILE A 264 0.55 9.84 6.36
C ILE A 264 1.86 10.54 5.98
N ARG A 265 2.99 9.96 6.41
CA ARG A 265 4.34 10.54 6.22
C ARG A 265 5.23 9.58 5.45
N SER A 266 6.02 10.07 4.51
CA SER A 266 7.07 9.26 3.89
C SER A 266 8.15 8.90 4.92
N ILE A 267 8.67 7.68 4.85
CA ILE A 267 9.80 7.24 5.68
C ILE A 267 11.02 8.14 5.52
N ASN A 268 11.29 8.61 4.29
CA ASN A 268 12.40 9.51 3.99
C ASN A 268 12.25 10.92 4.63
N ASN A 269 11.03 11.30 5.00
CA ASN A 269 10.72 12.60 5.58
C ASN A 269 10.47 12.52 7.10
N PHE A 270 10.40 11.33 7.69
CA PHE A 270 9.92 11.14 9.05
C PHE A 270 10.69 11.98 10.09
N TYR A 271 12.03 11.95 10.03
CA TYR A 271 12.90 12.69 10.96
C TYR A 271 13.44 14.02 10.42
N ARG A 272 13.10 14.42 9.19
CA ARG A 272 13.72 15.58 8.52
C ARG A 272 13.59 16.87 9.34
N ASP A 273 12.40 17.07 9.91
CA ASP A 273 12.06 18.26 10.70
C ASP A 273 11.79 17.91 12.17
N ALA A 274 12.29 16.75 12.63
CA ALA A 274 12.09 16.31 14.01
C ALA A 274 12.79 17.27 14.97
N LYS A 275 12.04 17.75 15.97
CA LYS A 275 12.61 18.57 17.05
C LYS A 275 13.59 17.74 17.87
N ILE A 276 14.61 18.42 18.38
CA ILE A 276 15.60 17.83 19.29
C ILE A 276 15.18 18.15 20.73
N ILE A 277 15.02 17.11 21.53
CA ILE A 277 14.79 17.19 22.98
C ILE A 277 16.13 17.08 23.69
N TYR A 278 16.40 18.03 24.58
CA TYR A 278 17.61 18.06 25.41
C TYR A 278 17.22 17.65 26.82
N LEU A 279 17.89 16.62 27.35
CA LEU A 279 17.68 16.15 28.72
C LEU A 279 19.02 16.19 29.46
N ASP A 280 19.07 16.97 30.54
CA ASP A 280 20.27 17.22 31.32
C ASP A 280 20.36 16.29 32.56
N ASP A 281 19.22 15.96 33.17
CA ASP A 281 19.12 15.08 34.35
C ASP A 281 19.14 13.59 33.96
N VAL A 282 20.26 13.18 33.38
CA VAL A 282 20.51 11.81 32.90
C VAL A 282 21.33 11.05 33.93
N MET A 283 20.85 9.88 34.30
CA MET A 283 21.54 9.01 35.25
C MET A 283 22.86 8.47 34.65
N ASP A 284 23.82 8.13 35.52
CA ASP A 284 25.13 7.63 35.07
C ASP A 284 25.11 6.14 34.65
N ASP A 285 24.04 5.41 34.98
CA ASP A 285 23.79 4.04 34.55
C ASP A 285 23.14 4.02 33.17
N ARG A 286 23.95 3.69 32.17
CA ARG A 286 23.46 3.29 30.85
C ARG A 286 23.83 1.84 30.59
N SER A 287 22.95 1.10 29.94
CA SER A 287 23.27 -0.20 29.35
C SER A 287 23.36 -0.06 27.84
N VAL A 288 24.20 -0.90 27.22
CA VAL A 288 24.26 -1.03 25.77
C VAL A 288 24.15 -2.50 25.44
N GLU A 289 23.14 -2.84 24.66
CA GLU A 289 22.94 -4.17 24.12
C GLU A 289 23.55 -4.22 22.72
N PHE A 290 24.43 -5.20 22.52
CA PHE A 290 25.05 -5.48 21.23
C PHE A 290 24.43 -6.74 20.66
N SER A 291 23.88 -6.63 19.44
CA SER A 291 23.39 -7.78 18.70
C SER A 291 24.32 -8.11 17.52
N GLU A 292 24.53 -9.41 17.26
CA GLU A 292 25.27 -9.86 16.08
C GLU A 292 24.50 -9.54 14.78
N LYS A 293 23.17 -9.70 14.82
CA LYS A 293 22.25 -9.39 13.72
C LYS A 293 21.45 -8.11 14.03
N PRO A 294 21.25 -7.22 13.05
CA PRO A 294 20.39 -6.06 13.24
C PRO A 294 18.95 -6.51 13.57
N GLU A 295 18.24 -5.78 14.43
CA GLU A 295 16.80 -5.93 14.52
C GLU A 295 16.17 -5.47 13.20
N GLU A 296 15.25 -6.27 12.68
CA GLU A 296 14.48 -5.96 11.47
C GLU A 296 13.51 -4.82 11.79
N LEU A 297 13.65 -3.71 11.06
CA LEU A 297 12.74 -2.58 11.18
C LEU A 297 11.55 -2.79 10.25
N PHE A 298 10.36 -2.40 10.69
CA PHE A 298 9.14 -2.64 9.93
C PHE A 298 9.19 -2.12 8.49
N LEU A 299 9.91 -1.04 8.15
CA LEU A 299 9.96 -0.45 6.79
C LEU A 299 11.39 -0.19 6.26
N ASN A 300 12.42 -0.86 6.78
CA ASN A 300 13.81 -0.62 6.36
C ASN A 300 14.40 -1.78 5.54
N TYR A 301 13.68 -2.17 4.50
CA TYR A 301 14.00 -3.34 3.69
C TYR A 301 15.18 -3.10 2.75
N ASN A 302 16.04 -4.09 2.64
CA ASN A 302 17.11 -4.09 1.65
C ASN A 302 16.72 -4.83 0.36
N SER A 303 15.69 -5.67 0.42
CA SER A 303 15.12 -6.39 -0.72
C SER A 303 13.61 -6.16 -0.85
N VAL A 304 13.13 -6.00 -2.07
CA VAL A 304 11.71 -5.71 -2.40
C VAL A 304 11.30 -6.57 -3.60
N LYS A 305 10.16 -7.26 -3.47
CA LYS A 305 9.53 -8.03 -4.55
C LYS A 305 8.01 -7.86 -4.55
N TYR A 306 7.36 -8.20 -5.65
CA TYR A 306 5.89 -8.28 -5.73
C TYR A 306 5.40 -9.71 -5.47
N ASP A 307 4.26 -9.83 -4.80
CA ASP A 307 3.44 -11.05 -4.80
C ASP A 307 2.58 -11.09 -6.08
N LEU A 308 3.20 -11.58 -7.15
CA LEU A 308 2.59 -11.59 -8.49
C LEU A 308 1.71 -12.83 -8.70
N PRO A 309 0.56 -12.69 -9.40
CA PRO A 309 -0.25 -13.83 -9.79
C PRO A 309 0.53 -14.84 -10.64
N SER A 310 0.19 -16.12 -10.52
CA SER A 310 0.75 -17.20 -11.33
C SER A 310 0.16 -17.25 -12.77
N ASP A 311 0.02 -16.11 -13.43
CA ASP A 311 -0.33 -15.99 -14.86
C ASP A 311 0.95 -15.90 -15.71
N ASP A 312 0.91 -16.44 -16.92
CA ASP A 312 2.07 -16.46 -17.82
C ASP A 312 2.60 -15.06 -18.10
N LEU A 313 1.75 -14.03 -18.22
CA LEU A 313 2.22 -12.66 -18.42
C LEU A 313 3.16 -12.22 -17.28
N TYR A 314 2.86 -12.56 -16.03
CA TYR A 314 3.72 -12.23 -14.89
C TYR A 314 4.97 -13.11 -14.81
N LYS A 315 4.89 -14.40 -15.17
CA LYS A 315 6.07 -15.29 -15.24
C LYS A 315 7.14 -14.78 -16.20
N TYR A 316 6.74 -14.17 -17.32
CA TYR A 316 7.70 -13.53 -18.23
C TYR A 316 8.17 -12.16 -17.72
N SER A 317 7.33 -11.45 -16.96
CA SER A 317 7.61 -10.08 -16.50
C SER A 317 8.55 -10.04 -15.29
N CYS A 318 8.57 -11.10 -14.48
CA CYS A 318 9.51 -11.27 -13.36
C CYS A 318 10.06 -12.70 -13.42
N LEU A 319 11.29 -12.84 -13.89
CA LEU A 319 11.89 -14.17 -14.04
C LEU A 319 12.42 -14.66 -12.69
N ASP A 320 12.37 -15.97 -12.49
CA ASP A 320 12.99 -16.61 -11.34
C ASP A 320 14.52 -16.41 -11.32
N SER A 321 15.07 -16.12 -10.15
CA SER A 321 16.49 -15.82 -10.00
C SER A 321 17.41 -17.01 -10.33
N GLU A 322 16.98 -18.24 -10.06
CA GLU A 322 17.74 -19.45 -10.43
C GLU A 322 17.70 -19.69 -11.94
N LEU A 323 16.60 -19.33 -12.59
CA LEU A 323 16.50 -19.36 -14.06
C LEU A 323 17.45 -18.33 -14.67
N ILE A 324 17.42 -17.07 -14.21
CA ILE A 324 18.33 -16.02 -14.68
C ILE A 324 19.80 -16.43 -14.53
N ALA A 325 20.16 -17.05 -13.41
CA ALA A 325 21.53 -17.52 -13.14
C ALA A 325 22.01 -18.59 -14.14
N LYS A 326 21.10 -19.35 -14.76
CA LYS A 326 21.41 -20.35 -15.80
C LYS A 326 21.44 -19.74 -17.21
N CYS A 327 20.90 -18.55 -17.40
CA CYS A 327 20.82 -17.89 -18.70
C CYS A 327 22.16 -17.26 -19.12
N ARG A 328 22.52 -17.40 -20.39
CA ARG A 328 23.58 -16.60 -21.02
C ARG A 328 23.03 -15.24 -21.41
N LYS A 329 23.69 -14.16 -21.00
CA LYS A 329 23.30 -12.79 -21.36
C LYS A 329 24.10 -12.30 -22.56
N TYR A 330 23.40 -11.86 -23.59
CA TYR A 330 23.95 -11.16 -24.75
C TYR A 330 23.53 -9.69 -24.68
N TYR A 331 24.33 -8.82 -25.27
CA TYR A 331 24.11 -7.39 -25.25
C TYR A 331 24.11 -6.86 -26.67
N VAL A 332 23.08 -6.11 -27.02
CA VAL A 332 22.97 -5.39 -28.28
C VAL A 332 22.78 -3.90 -28.00
N THR A 333 23.17 -3.03 -28.94
CA THR A 333 23.13 -1.59 -28.70
C THR A 333 21.71 -1.07 -28.83
N ASP A 334 21.04 -1.45 -29.90
CA ASP A 334 19.67 -1.07 -30.23
C ASP A 334 18.78 -2.30 -30.49
N ILE A 335 17.46 -2.14 -30.38
CA ILE A 335 16.52 -3.25 -30.61
C ILE A 335 16.57 -3.77 -32.05
N LEU A 336 16.95 -2.94 -33.01
CA LEU A 336 17.06 -3.33 -34.42
C LEU A 336 18.19 -4.34 -34.65
N ASP A 337 19.26 -4.30 -33.84
CA ASP A 337 20.40 -5.22 -33.88
C ASP A 337 19.99 -6.67 -33.57
N LEU A 338 18.84 -6.88 -32.93
CA LEU A 338 18.25 -8.21 -32.72
C LEU A 338 17.89 -8.91 -34.05
N SER A 339 17.95 -8.21 -35.18
CA SER A 339 17.77 -8.78 -36.51
C SER A 339 18.92 -9.66 -36.98
N ASP A 340 20.10 -9.50 -36.40
CA ASP A 340 21.28 -10.30 -36.74
C ASP A 340 21.27 -11.68 -36.06
N VAL A 341 20.34 -11.89 -35.13
CA VAL A 341 20.17 -13.15 -34.40
C VAL A 341 19.27 -14.09 -35.21
N ASP A 342 19.78 -15.29 -35.47
CA ASP A 342 19.02 -16.38 -36.10
C ASP A 342 18.00 -16.95 -35.11
N ALA A 343 16.78 -16.43 -35.16
CA ALA A 343 15.72 -16.75 -34.20
C ALA A 343 15.37 -18.26 -34.19
N GLU A 344 15.42 -18.93 -35.34
CA GLU A 344 15.11 -20.36 -35.43
C GLU A 344 16.16 -21.22 -34.72
N LYS A 345 17.44 -20.84 -34.82
CA LYS A 345 18.53 -21.56 -34.12
C LYS A 345 18.60 -21.26 -32.63
N GLN A 346 18.11 -20.09 -32.21
CA GLN A 346 18.27 -19.58 -30.84
C GLN A 346 17.01 -19.69 -29.98
N TYR A 347 15.85 -19.98 -30.58
CA TYR A 347 14.62 -20.26 -29.85
C TYR A 347 14.80 -21.42 -28.84
N ASP A 348 14.16 -21.29 -27.68
CA ASP A 348 14.16 -22.25 -26.56
C ASP A 348 15.53 -22.52 -25.92
N LYS A 349 16.52 -21.65 -26.15
CA LYS A 349 17.77 -21.64 -25.40
C LYS A 349 17.66 -20.73 -24.18
N LEU A 350 18.42 -21.06 -23.14
CA LEU A 350 18.58 -20.22 -21.94
C LEU A 350 19.46 -19.00 -22.27
N GLU A 351 18.93 -18.09 -23.08
CA GLU A 351 19.58 -16.88 -23.56
C GLU A 351 18.68 -15.67 -23.34
N ILE A 352 19.25 -14.60 -22.77
CA ILE A 352 18.58 -13.30 -22.60
C ILE A 352 19.39 -12.27 -23.38
N TYR A 353 18.70 -11.46 -24.18
CA TYR A 353 19.31 -10.39 -24.98
C TYR A 353 18.94 -9.04 -24.36
N ASN A 354 19.91 -8.36 -23.77
CA ASN A 354 19.74 -7.02 -23.23
C ASN A 354 19.98 -5.96 -24.31
N VAL A 355 19.01 -5.07 -24.49
CA VAL A 355 19.11 -3.91 -25.38
C VAL A 355 19.61 -2.72 -24.55
N MET A 356 20.89 -2.38 -24.69
CA MET A 356 21.60 -1.51 -23.76
C MET A 356 21.07 -0.07 -23.72
N ASN A 357 20.65 0.49 -24.86
CA ASN A 357 20.21 1.90 -24.91
C ASN A 357 18.90 2.17 -24.16
N LYS A 358 18.11 1.12 -23.89
CA LYS A 358 16.85 1.18 -23.13
C LYS A 358 16.86 0.35 -21.84
N ASP A 359 17.91 -0.44 -21.62
CA ASP A 359 18.03 -1.37 -20.50
C ASP A 359 16.83 -2.32 -20.38
N ILE A 360 16.47 -2.96 -21.50
CA ILE A 360 15.38 -3.94 -21.57
C ILE A 360 15.93 -5.33 -21.91
N ASN A 361 15.36 -6.36 -21.30
CA ASN A 361 15.71 -7.75 -21.57
C ASN A 361 14.68 -8.37 -22.52
N MET A 362 15.16 -9.11 -23.52
CA MET A 362 14.35 -9.75 -24.56
C MET A 362 14.68 -11.24 -24.67
N VAL A 363 13.67 -12.04 -24.98
CA VAL A 363 13.80 -13.46 -25.36
C VAL A 363 13.06 -13.72 -26.67
N ILE A 364 13.39 -14.84 -27.33
CA ILE A 364 12.68 -15.28 -28.53
C ILE A 364 11.51 -16.17 -28.10
N ASP A 365 10.32 -15.82 -28.54
CA ASP A 365 9.09 -16.58 -28.36
C ASP A 365 8.49 -16.91 -29.74
N LYS A 366 7.47 -17.77 -29.80
CA LYS A 366 6.86 -18.25 -31.04
C LYS A 366 5.34 -18.27 -30.95
N ASN A 367 4.69 -17.72 -31.98
CA ASN A 367 3.24 -17.80 -32.15
C ASN A 367 2.88 -18.39 -33.52
N ALA A 368 1.61 -18.30 -33.93
CA ALA A 368 1.14 -18.82 -35.22
C ALA A 368 1.80 -18.11 -36.43
N ASP A 369 2.23 -16.86 -36.27
CA ASP A 369 2.84 -16.02 -37.32
C ASP A 369 4.37 -16.19 -37.41
N GLY A 370 4.98 -16.91 -36.46
CA GLY A 370 6.41 -17.23 -36.46
C GLY A 370 7.12 -16.84 -35.17
N PHE A 371 8.44 -16.67 -35.25
CA PHE A 371 9.27 -16.24 -34.13
C PHE A 371 9.17 -14.73 -33.92
N TYR A 372 9.12 -14.31 -32.67
CA TYR A 372 9.09 -12.92 -32.30
C TYR A 372 9.90 -12.67 -31.02
N TRP A 373 10.24 -11.41 -30.81
CA TRP A 373 10.95 -10.96 -29.61
C TRP A 373 9.96 -10.50 -28.56
N ARG A 374 10.13 -11.01 -27.34
CA ARG A 374 9.29 -10.71 -26.18
C ARG A 374 10.13 -10.08 -25.09
N GLN A 375 9.69 -8.94 -24.56
CA GLN A 375 10.33 -8.34 -23.39
C GLN A 375 10.05 -9.19 -22.14
N VAL A 376 11.06 -9.33 -21.30
CA VAL A 376 11.01 -10.11 -20.05
C VAL A 376 11.65 -9.34 -18.90
N ASP A 377 11.39 -9.80 -17.69
CA ASP A 377 12.10 -9.41 -16.46
C ASP A 377 12.05 -7.91 -16.11
N PHE A 378 11.05 -7.19 -16.60
CA PHE A 378 10.89 -5.75 -16.39
C PHE A 378 10.19 -5.40 -15.07
N LEU A 379 9.66 -6.38 -14.34
CA LEU A 379 9.15 -6.27 -12.97
C LEU A 379 10.08 -6.95 -11.95
N ALA A 380 11.34 -7.19 -12.33
CA ALA A 380 12.32 -7.90 -11.50
C ALA A 380 12.43 -7.34 -10.08
N ASN A 381 12.58 -8.26 -9.13
CA ASN A 381 12.83 -7.99 -7.72
C ASN A 381 14.15 -7.21 -7.53
N LYS A 382 14.27 -6.45 -6.45
CA LYS A 382 15.53 -5.82 -6.06
C LYS A 382 16.03 -6.40 -4.75
N GLY A 383 17.34 -6.64 -4.66
CA GLY A 383 18.02 -7.09 -3.45
C GLY A 383 18.18 -8.62 -3.40
N ASN A 384 19.00 -9.10 -2.47
CA ASN A 384 19.33 -10.52 -2.24
C ASN A 384 19.56 -10.80 -0.74
N SER A 385 18.92 -10.02 0.15
CA SER A 385 19.12 -10.09 1.61
C SER A 385 18.08 -10.96 2.31
N GLU A 386 18.38 -11.42 3.54
CA GLU A 386 17.40 -12.06 4.44
C GLU A 386 16.21 -11.10 4.74
N ASP A 387 16.49 -9.80 4.81
CA ASP A 387 15.52 -8.73 5.01
C ASP A 387 14.85 -8.33 3.68
N GLU A 388 13.75 -9.01 3.37
CA GLU A 388 12.94 -8.89 2.14
C GLU A 388 11.49 -8.53 2.47
N VAL A 389 10.94 -7.57 1.74
CA VAL A 389 9.48 -7.30 1.72
C VAL A 389 8.84 -7.83 0.45
N GLU A 390 7.71 -8.49 0.63
CA GLU A 390 6.81 -8.88 -0.45
C GLU A 390 5.60 -7.94 -0.47
N LEU A 391 5.32 -7.36 -1.64
CA LEU A 391 4.26 -6.37 -1.85
C LEU A 391 3.02 -7.01 -2.46
N LYS A 392 1.88 -6.96 -1.76
CA LYS A 392 0.58 -7.47 -2.28
C LYS A 392 -0.17 -6.46 -3.15
N ILE A 393 0.33 -5.24 -3.24
CA ILE A 393 -0.10 -4.24 -4.22
C ILE A 393 0.88 -4.30 -5.38
N TYR A 394 0.41 -4.67 -6.57
CA TYR A 394 1.29 -5.03 -7.69
C TYR A 394 0.87 -4.36 -9.02
N PRO A 395 1.81 -4.13 -9.94
CA PRO A 395 1.51 -3.51 -11.23
C PRO A 395 0.70 -4.40 -12.15
N ALA A 396 -0.32 -3.82 -12.79
CA ALA A 396 -0.95 -4.45 -13.95
C ALA A 396 0.02 -4.50 -15.14
N ILE A 397 0.04 -5.62 -15.86
CA ILE A 397 0.72 -5.70 -17.16
C ILE A 397 0.03 -4.75 -18.13
N THR A 398 0.80 -3.88 -18.76
CA THR A 398 0.32 -2.88 -19.72
C THR A 398 0.72 -3.28 -21.14
N TRP A 399 -0.20 -3.16 -22.09
CA TRP A 399 0.03 -3.48 -23.49
C TRP A 399 -0.28 -2.29 -24.40
N PRO A 400 0.48 -2.09 -25.50
CA PRO A 400 0.16 -1.07 -26.46
C PRO A 400 -0.92 -1.59 -27.40
N TYR A 401 -1.80 -0.70 -27.83
CA TYR A 401 -2.86 -1.03 -28.78
C TYR A 401 -3.03 0.08 -29.80
N SER A 402 -3.29 -0.31 -31.05
CA SER A 402 -3.51 0.60 -32.16
C SER A 402 -5.00 0.82 -32.36
N ASN A 403 -5.40 2.08 -32.48
CA ASN A 403 -6.76 2.46 -32.82
C ASN A 403 -6.83 3.01 -34.23
N SER A 404 -7.89 2.68 -34.96
CA SER A 404 -8.18 3.25 -36.27
C SER A 404 -8.73 4.66 -36.13
N VAL A 405 -8.14 5.62 -36.86
CA VAL A 405 -8.63 7.01 -36.92
C VAL A 405 -9.59 7.18 -38.09
N ILE A 406 -10.75 7.79 -37.85
CA ILE A 406 -11.76 8.07 -38.87
C ILE A 406 -11.45 9.40 -39.58
N PHE A 407 -11.40 9.41 -40.93
CA PHE A 407 -11.14 10.59 -41.77
C PHE A 407 -12.39 10.99 -42.56
N ASP A 408 -13.02 12.13 -42.26
CA ASP A 408 -14.05 12.75 -43.11
C ASP A 408 -15.12 11.77 -43.65
N GLY A 409 -15.53 10.79 -42.83
CA GLY A 409 -16.51 9.75 -43.18
C GLY A 409 -15.98 8.54 -43.97
N THR A 410 -14.71 8.55 -44.38
CA THR A 410 -13.97 7.42 -44.96
C THR A 410 -12.95 6.86 -43.95
N GLN A 411 -13.03 5.57 -43.60
CA GLN A 411 -11.98 4.92 -42.82
C GLN A 411 -10.67 4.92 -43.63
N ALA A 412 -9.75 5.83 -43.34
CA ALA A 412 -8.37 5.77 -43.79
C ALA A 412 -7.51 5.28 -42.63
N TRP A 413 -6.74 4.21 -42.85
CA TRP A 413 -5.99 3.53 -41.80
C TRP A 413 -4.71 4.30 -41.44
N THR A 414 -4.80 5.20 -40.45
CA THR A 414 -3.64 5.59 -39.65
C THR A 414 -3.85 5.08 -38.22
N SER A 415 -2.83 4.47 -37.62
CA SER A 415 -2.89 3.95 -36.25
C SER A 415 -2.48 5.00 -35.23
N ALA A 416 -3.37 5.27 -34.26
CA ALA A 416 -3.01 5.96 -33.02
C ALA A 416 -2.64 4.91 -31.98
N ILE A 417 -1.42 4.95 -31.43
CA ILE A 417 -1.03 4.01 -30.37
C ILE A 417 -1.32 4.63 -29.00
N SER A 418 -1.96 3.83 -28.14
CA SER A 418 -2.11 4.09 -26.71
C SER A 418 -1.62 2.87 -25.90
N MET A 419 -1.52 3.02 -24.57
CA MET A 419 -1.23 1.97 -23.61
C MET A 419 -2.39 1.78 -22.65
N ALA A 420 -2.68 0.51 -22.34
CA ALA A 420 -3.73 0.11 -21.44
C ALA A 420 -3.30 -1.09 -20.59
N PRO A 421 -3.60 -1.12 -19.27
CA PRO A 421 -3.40 -2.30 -18.46
C PRO A 421 -4.37 -3.41 -18.86
N ILE A 422 -3.97 -4.64 -18.59
CA ILE A 422 -4.79 -5.84 -18.69
C ILE A 422 -5.30 -6.17 -17.30
N ALA A 423 -6.62 -6.15 -17.13
CA ALA A 423 -7.27 -6.67 -15.95
C ALA A 423 -7.32 -8.20 -15.97
N MET A 424 -6.89 -8.80 -14.85
CA MET A 424 -6.77 -10.25 -14.65
C MET A 424 -7.87 -10.83 -13.76
N ASP A 425 -8.70 -9.97 -13.16
CA ASP A 425 -9.81 -10.36 -12.27
C ASP A 425 -11.09 -10.72 -13.04
N SER A 426 -11.03 -10.83 -14.38
CA SER A 426 -12.14 -11.26 -15.24
C SER A 426 -12.65 -12.67 -14.90
N ASP A 427 -11.77 -13.54 -14.42
CA ASP A 427 -12.12 -14.92 -14.01
C ASP A 427 -12.93 -14.97 -12.70
N ILE A 428 -13.06 -13.83 -12.01
CA ILE A 428 -13.91 -13.68 -10.82
C ILE A 428 -15.35 -13.33 -11.20
N ILE A 429 -15.63 -13.07 -12.48
CA ILE A 429 -16.98 -13.00 -13.01
C ILE A 429 -17.53 -14.44 -13.07
N THR A 430 -17.90 -15.01 -11.93
CA THR A 430 -18.70 -16.24 -11.91
C THR A 430 -20.02 -15.93 -12.58
N GLU A 431 -20.36 -16.65 -13.66
CA GLU A 431 -21.74 -16.74 -14.11
C GLU A 431 -22.62 -16.99 -12.87
N THR A 432 -23.68 -16.19 -12.70
CA THR A 432 -24.60 -16.36 -11.56
C THR A 432 -25.04 -17.82 -11.51
N GLN A 433 -24.60 -18.55 -10.49
CA GLN A 433 -24.94 -19.95 -10.33
C GLN A 433 -26.46 -20.08 -10.29
N GLY A 434 -27.04 -20.80 -11.26
CA GLY A 434 -28.47 -21.03 -11.28
C GLY A 434 -28.91 -21.85 -10.06
N MET A 435 -30.15 -21.65 -9.60
CA MET A 435 -30.70 -22.37 -8.44
C MET A 435 -30.52 -23.89 -8.53
N ASN A 436 -30.69 -24.46 -9.72
CA ASN A 436 -30.53 -25.90 -9.93
C ASN A 436 -29.08 -26.38 -9.81
N ASP A 437 -28.11 -25.54 -10.14
CA ASP A 437 -26.69 -25.86 -10.00
C ASP A 437 -26.24 -25.68 -8.54
N ALA A 438 -26.78 -24.67 -7.85
CA ALA A 438 -26.58 -24.49 -6.40
C ALA A 438 -27.12 -25.68 -5.58
N ILE A 439 -28.28 -26.23 -5.94
CA ILE A 439 -28.83 -27.44 -5.29
C ILE A 439 -27.90 -28.65 -5.47
N LYS A 440 -27.25 -28.77 -6.63
CA LYS A 440 -26.41 -29.95 -6.96
C LYS A 440 -24.98 -29.85 -6.44
N SER A 441 -24.41 -28.65 -6.45
CA SER A 441 -22.98 -28.42 -6.19
C SER A 441 -22.71 -27.59 -4.94
N GLY A 442 -23.75 -27.18 -4.21
CA GLY A 442 -23.65 -26.18 -3.15
C GLY A 442 -23.59 -24.76 -3.73
N ILE A 443 -23.85 -23.75 -2.90
CA ILE A 443 -23.69 -22.35 -3.29
C ILE A 443 -22.19 -22.11 -3.50
N GLN A 444 -21.80 -21.64 -4.69
CA GLN A 444 -20.42 -21.21 -4.93
C GLN A 444 -20.10 -19.99 -4.06
N GLU A 445 -19.00 -20.08 -3.29
CA GLU A 445 -18.47 -18.93 -2.56
C GLU A 445 -17.99 -17.87 -3.54
N GLU A 446 -18.29 -16.60 -3.25
CA GLU A 446 -17.81 -15.47 -4.04
C GLU A 446 -16.28 -15.47 -3.98
N LYS A 447 -15.61 -15.63 -5.12
CA LYS A 447 -14.16 -15.40 -5.18
C LYS A 447 -13.92 -13.92 -4.91
N THR A 448 -13.14 -13.61 -3.89
CA THR A 448 -12.71 -12.24 -3.61
C THR A 448 -11.39 -11.95 -4.32
N VAL A 449 -11.08 -10.67 -4.49
CA VAL A 449 -9.76 -10.25 -4.94
C VAL A 449 -8.77 -10.57 -3.81
N SER A 450 -7.65 -11.25 -4.07
CA SER A 450 -6.66 -11.54 -3.01
C SER A 450 -5.66 -10.41 -2.81
N ASN A 451 -5.22 -9.80 -3.92
CA ASN A 451 -4.17 -8.78 -4.01
C ASN A 451 -4.64 -7.61 -4.89
N ILE A 452 -4.19 -6.38 -4.61
CA ILE A 452 -4.64 -5.19 -5.34
C ILE A 452 -3.73 -4.93 -6.54
N MET A 453 -4.31 -4.97 -7.74
CA MET A 453 -3.62 -4.66 -8.98
C MET A 453 -3.74 -3.17 -9.30
N VAL A 454 -2.63 -2.50 -9.63
CA VAL A 454 -2.60 -1.05 -9.88
C VAL A 454 -1.89 -0.64 -11.17
N SER A 455 -2.24 0.53 -11.70
CA SER A 455 -1.53 1.16 -12.81
C SER A 455 -1.70 2.68 -12.76
N CYS A 456 -0.80 3.44 -13.39
CA CYS A 456 -0.81 4.90 -13.32
C CYS A 456 -1.61 5.51 -14.48
N SER A 457 -2.59 6.35 -14.16
CA SER A 457 -3.24 7.19 -15.15
C SER A 457 -2.28 8.27 -15.65
N MET A 458 -2.04 8.32 -16.96
CA MET A 458 -1.30 9.42 -17.57
C MET A 458 -2.24 10.51 -18.08
N GLY A 459 -3.55 10.31 -17.98
CA GLY A 459 -4.54 11.14 -18.68
C GLY A 459 -4.31 11.15 -20.18
N SER A 460 -4.75 12.20 -20.84
CA SER A 460 -4.69 12.36 -22.28
C SER A 460 -3.29 12.82 -22.70
N ARG A 461 -2.67 12.08 -23.62
CA ARG A 461 -1.35 12.37 -24.19
C ARG A 461 -1.46 12.53 -25.71
N PRO A 462 -0.61 13.36 -26.33
CA PRO A 462 -0.60 13.52 -27.78
C PRO A 462 -0.53 12.19 -28.52
N VAL A 463 -1.21 12.08 -29.66
CA VAL A 463 -1.18 10.88 -30.48
C VAL A 463 0.22 10.69 -31.08
N TRP A 464 0.68 9.45 -31.11
CA TRP A 464 1.88 9.04 -31.83
C TRP A 464 1.46 8.42 -33.16
N GLN A 465 2.02 8.94 -34.27
CA GLN A 465 1.79 8.41 -35.61
C GLN A 465 3.10 7.91 -36.22
N GLN A 466 3.00 6.85 -37.01
CA GLN A 466 4.13 6.29 -37.74
C GLN A 466 4.40 7.12 -38.99
N GLU A 467 5.59 7.70 -39.10
CA GLU A 467 6.12 8.29 -40.33
C GLU A 467 7.34 7.48 -40.77
N GLY A 468 7.14 6.54 -41.70
CA GLY A 468 8.19 5.59 -42.09
C GLY A 468 8.40 4.52 -41.00
N GLU A 469 9.63 4.39 -40.50
CA GLU A 469 9.97 3.45 -39.41
C GLU A 469 9.99 4.09 -38.02
N VAL A 470 9.68 5.40 -37.91
CA VAL A 470 9.76 6.16 -36.66
C VAL A 470 8.37 6.60 -36.20
N TRP A 471 8.10 6.48 -34.90
CA TRP A 471 6.89 7.02 -34.27
C TRP A 471 7.16 8.43 -33.77
N MET A 472 6.37 9.39 -34.24
CA MET A 472 6.50 10.79 -33.84
C MET A 472 5.21 11.33 -33.24
N GLU A 473 5.36 12.24 -32.28
CA GLU A 473 4.28 12.99 -31.67
C GLU A 473 3.60 13.91 -32.70
N LYS A 474 2.26 13.95 -32.70
CA LYS A 474 1.48 14.85 -33.55
C LYS A 474 0.68 15.84 -32.70
N GLU A 475 0.82 17.13 -33.01
CA GLU A 475 0.01 18.19 -32.42
C GLU A 475 -1.47 18.05 -32.80
N GLY A 476 -2.36 18.24 -31.83
CA GLY A 476 -3.82 18.28 -32.04
C GLY A 476 -4.57 17.26 -31.20
N ALA A 477 -4.68 16.01 -31.67
CA ALA A 477 -5.46 14.97 -31.01
C ALA A 477 -4.69 14.31 -29.86
N LYS A 478 -5.36 14.09 -28.73
CA LYS A 478 -4.82 13.35 -27.58
C LYS A 478 -5.47 11.97 -27.51
N VAL A 479 -4.78 10.96 -26.99
CA VAL A 479 -5.37 9.67 -26.61
C VAL A 479 -5.16 9.47 -25.11
N PRO A 480 -6.11 8.87 -24.39
CA PRO A 480 -5.88 8.54 -23.00
C PRO A 480 -4.80 7.47 -22.90
N PHE A 481 -3.90 7.60 -21.93
CA PHE A 481 -2.84 6.64 -21.65
C PHE A 481 -2.93 6.16 -20.21
N ARG A 482 -2.64 4.87 -20.03
CA ARG A 482 -2.38 4.29 -18.72
C ARG A 482 -1.22 3.34 -18.83
N SER A 483 -0.28 3.43 -17.89
CA SER A 483 0.87 2.53 -17.88
C SER A 483 1.39 2.27 -16.47
N SER A 484 1.96 1.09 -16.29
CA SER A 484 2.69 0.70 -15.08
C SER A 484 4.20 0.94 -15.20
N TYR A 485 4.72 1.07 -16.43
CA TYR A 485 6.14 1.24 -16.71
C TYR A 485 6.39 2.13 -17.93
N PRO A 486 7.52 2.85 -17.97
CA PRO A 486 7.77 3.88 -18.97
C PRO A 486 8.25 3.31 -20.30
N VAL A 487 8.85 2.11 -20.30
CA VAL A 487 9.42 1.50 -21.51
C VAL A 487 8.83 0.11 -21.70
N LEU A 488 8.27 -0.13 -22.89
CA LEU A 488 7.77 -1.43 -23.30
C LEU A 488 8.22 -1.75 -24.73
N ALA A 489 8.59 -2.99 -24.96
CA ALA A 489 9.02 -3.50 -26.25
C ALA A 489 8.28 -4.79 -26.62
N TRP A 490 7.97 -4.90 -27.90
CA TRP A 490 7.33 -6.07 -28.48
C TRP A 490 7.83 -6.24 -29.91
N TYR A 491 8.10 -7.47 -30.32
CA TYR A 491 8.83 -7.73 -31.56
C TYR A 491 10.12 -6.89 -31.56
N LYS A 492 10.33 -6.08 -32.60
CA LYS A 492 11.47 -5.16 -32.69
C LYS A 492 11.02 -3.69 -32.59
N ARG A 493 9.98 -3.44 -31.80
CA ARG A 493 9.41 -2.11 -31.58
C ARG A 493 9.54 -1.72 -30.12
N ILE A 494 9.83 -0.45 -29.87
CA ILE A 494 9.89 0.14 -28.53
C ILE A 494 8.90 1.29 -28.45
N MET A 495 8.14 1.32 -27.36
CA MET A 495 7.44 2.49 -26.88
C MET A 495 8.13 2.97 -25.61
N ASP A 496 8.59 4.22 -25.62
CA ASP A 496 9.23 4.88 -24.49
C ASP A 496 8.48 6.17 -24.16
N ILE A 497 7.76 6.14 -23.05
CA ILE A 497 6.98 7.25 -22.50
C ILE A 497 7.65 7.83 -21.24
N SER A 498 8.96 7.59 -21.02
CA SER A 498 9.67 8.04 -19.82
C SER A 498 9.68 9.55 -19.61
N SER A 499 9.54 10.34 -20.67
CA SER A 499 9.36 11.80 -20.58
C SER A 499 8.07 12.18 -19.85
N TYR A 500 7.03 11.35 -19.97
CA TYR A 500 5.74 11.53 -19.32
C TYR A 500 5.64 10.80 -18.00
N MET A 501 6.40 9.72 -17.82
CA MET A 501 6.38 8.83 -16.65
C MET A 501 7.77 8.77 -15.99
N PRO A 502 8.16 9.83 -15.24
CA PRO A 502 9.47 9.89 -14.57
C PRO A 502 9.58 8.94 -13.37
N TYR A 503 8.48 8.28 -12.99
CA TYR A 503 8.41 7.28 -11.94
C TYR A 503 7.48 6.15 -12.36
N SER A 504 7.78 4.94 -11.92
CA SER A 504 7.11 3.73 -12.37
C SER A 504 6.85 2.73 -11.28
N LEU A 505 6.03 1.73 -11.60
CA LEU A 505 5.79 0.55 -10.77
C LEU A 505 6.78 -0.59 -11.07
N GLN A 506 7.86 -0.32 -11.80
CA GLN A 506 8.99 -1.27 -11.80
C GLN A 506 9.70 -1.13 -10.46
N ILE A 507 10.12 -2.23 -9.83
CA ILE A 507 10.97 -2.12 -8.63
C ILE A 507 12.37 -1.66 -9.05
N ASN A 508 12.91 -2.31 -10.07
CA ASN A 508 14.21 -2.03 -10.66
C ASN A 508 14.18 -0.94 -11.75
N GLY A 509 15.37 -0.43 -12.07
CA GLY A 509 15.58 0.50 -13.18
C GLY A 509 15.64 1.97 -12.76
N LYS A 510 16.01 2.82 -13.71
CA LYS A 510 16.22 4.27 -13.52
C LYS A 510 15.00 5.00 -12.94
N TYR A 511 13.80 4.56 -13.29
CA TYR A 511 12.53 5.15 -12.87
C TYR A 511 11.79 4.26 -11.86
N GLY A 512 12.45 3.24 -11.33
CA GLY A 512 11.84 2.23 -10.47
C GLY A 512 11.65 2.66 -9.03
N MET A 513 10.68 2.04 -8.35
CA MET A 513 10.29 2.32 -6.96
C MET A 513 11.45 2.15 -5.98
N TYR A 514 12.34 1.16 -6.16
CA TYR A 514 13.43 0.92 -5.21
C TYR A 514 14.33 2.13 -5.03
N SER A 515 14.80 2.69 -6.15
CA SER A 515 15.71 3.84 -6.12
C SER A 515 15.05 5.07 -5.50
N ARG A 516 13.78 5.29 -5.80
CA ARG A 516 13.01 6.47 -5.37
C ARG A 516 12.58 6.40 -3.91
N LEU A 517 12.03 5.26 -3.50
CA LEU A 517 11.33 5.12 -2.24
C LEU A 517 12.24 4.49 -1.19
N TYR A 518 12.77 3.30 -1.46
CA TYR A 518 13.35 2.43 -0.44
C TYR A 518 14.85 2.67 -0.21
N SER A 519 15.62 2.96 -1.27
CA SER A 519 17.08 3.06 -1.17
C SER A 519 17.59 4.24 -0.33
N GLY A 520 16.74 5.27 -0.17
CA GLY A 520 17.02 6.47 0.61
C GLY A 520 16.57 6.41 2.06
N ASN A 521 15.99 5.28 2.51
CA ASN A 521 15.48 5.13 3.86
C ASN A 521 16.58 5.41 4.90
N VAL A 522 16.18 6.01 6.02
CA VAL A 522 17.08 6.31 7.14
C VAL A 522 17.69 5.00 7.63
N LYS A 523 19.01 4.88 7.53
CA LYS A 523 19.75 3.71 8.00
C LYS A 523 20.06 3.88 9.47
N ILE A 524 19.45 3.05 10.29
CA ILE A 524 19.66 3.04 11.74
C ILE A 524 20.45 1.79 12.09
N ASP A 525 21.56 1.95 12.82
CA ASP A 525 22.33 0.81 13.34
C ASP A 525 21.61 0.18 14.52
N THR A 526 20.69 -0.75 14.24
CA THR A 526 19.90 -1.45 15.26
C THR A 526 20.71 -2.47 16.07
N LYS A 527 22.02 -2.64 15.81
CA LYS A 527 22.89 -3.52 16.60
C LYS A 527 23.34 -2.90 17.91
N LYS A 528 23.15 -1.59 18.09
CA LYS A 528 23.59 -0.83 19.26
C LYS A 528 22.41 -0.15 19.94
N LYS A 529 21.60 -0.95 20.62
CA LYS A 529 20.52 -0.44 21.45
C LYS A 529 21.11 0.10 22.76
N VAL A 530 20.75 1.32 23.11
CA VAL A 530 21.20 1.99 24.32
C VAL A 530 20.00 2.25 25.21
N THR A 531 20.01 1.71 26.42
CA THR A 531 19.00 2.02 27.44
C THR A 531 19.56 3.11 28.35
N ILE A 532 18.78 4.17 28.53
CA ILE A 532 19.15 5.35 29.31
C ILE A 532 18.02 5.67 30.27
N HIS A 533 18.36 5.87 31.54
CA HIS A 533 17.45 6.36 32.56
C HIS A 533 17.64 7.86 32.79
N PHE A 534 16.54 8.61 32.88
CA PHE A 534 16.58 10.05 33.11
C PHE A 534 15.35 10.50 33.90
N LEU A 535 15.46 11.66 34.54
CA LEU A 535 14.38 12.25 35.32
C LEU A 535 13.57 13.22 34.47
N THR A 536 12.26 13.06 34.45
CA THR A 536 11.34 14.04 33.87
C THR A 536 9.98 13.94 34.52
N THR A 537 9.30 15.08 34.59
CA THR A 537 7.86 15.08 34.88
C THR A 537 7.05 15.24 33.60
N GLU A 538 7.65 15.35 32.42
CA GLU A 538 6.95 15.51 31.13
C GLU A 538 6.64 14.15 30.47
N ILE A 539 5.59 14.08 29.64
CA ILE A 539 5.29 12.90 28.84
C ILE A 539 5.85 13.24 27.46
N LEU A 540 6.97 12.60 27.14
CA LEU A 540 7.76 12.90 25.96
C LEU A 540 7.27 12.08 24.76
N ASP A 541 7.51 12.61 23.55
CA ASP A 541 7.11 11.98 22.30
C ASP A 541 8.25 11.10 21.76
N PRO A 542 8.07 9.77 21.65
CA PRO A 542 9.13 8.88 21.16
C PRO A 542 9.49 9.10 19.68
N LYS A 543 8.70 9.88 18.92
CA LYS A 543 8.95 10.20 17.50
C LYS A 543 10.01 11.31 17.30
N LEU A 544 10.46 11.95 18.37
CA LEU A 544 11.44 13.04 18.33
C LEU A 544 12.88 12.52 18.44
N ILE A 545 13.84 13.42 18.18
CA ILE A 545 15.27 13.15 18.36
C ILE A 545 15.66 13.55 19.78
N TYR A 546 16.40 12.70 20.47
CA TYR A 546 16.85 12.95 21.85
C TYR A 546 18.34 13.20 21.88
N GLN A 547 18.76 14.19 22.66
CA GLN A 547 20.18 14.50 22.85
C GLN A 547 20.57 14.31 24.31
N PHE A 548 21.55 13.43 24.53
CA PHE A 548 22.18 13.17 25.82
C PHE A 548 23.67 13.43 25.72
N ARG A 549 24.23 14.29 26.59
CA ARG A 549 25.68 14.56 26.67
C ARG A 549 26.32 14.85 25.30
N ASN A 550 25.68 15.71 24.49
CA ASN A 550 26.08 16.09 23.12
C ASN A 550 26.05 14.97 22.06
N LYS A 551 25.41 13.84 22.33
CA LYS A 551 25.13 12.79 21.34
C LYS A 551 23.65 12.70 21.08
N ARG A 552 23.28 12.55 19.80
CA ARG A 552 21.88 12.47 19.36
C ARG A 552 21.48 11.02 19.16
N TYR A 553 20.21 10.75 19.38
CA TYR A 553 19.62 9.42 19.36
C TYR A 553 18.23 9.46 18.74
N TYR A 554 17.92 8.44 17.96
CA TYR A 554 16.55 8.07 17.65
C TYR A 554 15.96 7.33 18.87
N CYS A 555 14.77 7.73 19.30
CA CYS A 555 14.06 7.05 20.37
C CYS A 555 13.21 5.91 19.80
N ALA A 556 13.42 4.70 20.29
CA ALA A 556 12.62 3.53 19.92
C ALA A 556 11.42 3.38 20.85
N GLN A 557 11.65 3.52 22.17
CA GLN A 557 10.58 3.48 23.16
C GLN A 557 10.91 4.28 24.43
N LEU A 558 9.86 4.69 25.14
CA LEU A 558 9.93 5.30 26.46
C LEU A 558 8.98 4.57 27.41
N LYS A 559 9.47 4.23 28.59
CA LYS A 559 8.75 3.49 29.62
C LYS A 559 8.63 4.33 30.88
N TYR A 560 7.39 4.49 31.34
CA TYR A 560 7.02 5.26 32.53
C TYR A 560 6.39 4.30 33.55
N SER A 561 6.74 4.44 34.82
CA SER A 561 6.05 3.73 35.91
C SER A 561 5.05 4.66 36.61
N VAL A 562 3.96 4.08 37.09
CA VAL A 562 3.03 4.72 38.01
C VAL A 562 3.16 3.99 39.33
N GLU A 563 3.65 4.70 40.35
CA GLU A 563 3.95 4.14 41.67
C GLU A 563 3.17 4.89 42.74
N ASN A 564 2.53 4.16 43.66
CA ASN A 564 1.76 4.74 44.77
C ASN A 564 0.71 5.78 44.34
N GLY A 565 0.12 5.61 43.14
CA GLY A 565 -0.93 6.49 42.64
C GLY A 565 -0.45 7.85 42.10
N GLU A 566 0.83 7.97 41.73
CA GLU A 566 1.43 9.12 41.05
C GLU A 566 2.37 8.66 39.91
N LEU A 567 2.62 9.52 38.92
CA LEU A 567 3.58 9.24 37.85
C LEU A 567 5.01 9.27 38.41
N GLY A 568 5.76 8.19 38.22
CA GLY A 568 7.18 8.13 38.53
C GLY A 568 7.98 9.15 37.71
N GLN A 569 8.98 9.77 38.34
CA GLN A 569 9.84 10.75 37.66
C GLN A 569 10.94 10.08 36.82
N MET A 570 11.28 8.83 37.14
CA MET A 570 12.30 8.08 36.42
C MET A 570 11.68 7.45 35.19
N VAL A 571 12.26 7.77 34.03
CA VAL A 571 11.85 7.23 32.74
C VAL A 571 13.00 6.39 32.19
N GLU A 572 12.67 5.20 31.73
CA GLU A 572 13.58 4.34 30.98
C GLU A 572 13.31 4.55 29.50
N GLY A 573 14.32 4.90 28.71
CA GLY A 573 14.20 5.01 27.27
C GLY A 573 15.18 4.09 26.54
N GLU A 574 14.73 3.53 25.43
CA GLU A 574 15.58 2.80 24.49
C GLU A 574 15.85 3.63 23.25
N PHE A 575 17.12 3.68 22.89
CA PHE A 575 17.65 4.63 21.94
C PHE A 575 18.64 3.97 20.98
N TYR A 576 18.68 4.49 19.76
CA TYR A 576 19.68 4.17 18.75
C TYR A 576 20.51 5.42 18.42
N PRO A 577 21.85 5.35 18.45
CA PRO A 577 22.69 6.51 18.18
C PRO A 577 22.52 7.00 16.74
N ILE A 578 22.48 8.33 16.57
CA ILE A 578 22.57 8.99 15.28
C ILE A 578 24.06 9.25 14.99
N GLU A 579 24.55 8.77 13.85
CA GLU A 579 25.94 8.99 13.41
C GLU A 579 26.20 10.39 12.87
#